data_AF-A0A967DG82-F1
#
_entry.id   AF-A0A967DG82-F1
#
_cell.length_a   1.000
_cell.length_b   1.000
_cell.length_c   1.000
_cell.angle_alpha   90.00
_cell.angle_beta   90.00
_cell.angle_gamma   90.00
#
_symmetry.space_group_name_H-M   'P 1'
#
loop_
_entity.id
_entity.type
_entity.pdbx_description
1 polymer ?
#
loop_
_entity_poly.entity_id
_entity_poly.type
_entity_poly.pdbx_seq_one_letter_code
_entity_poly.pdbx_strand_id
1 'polypeptide(L)'
;MVRFLAVLIALTVANRLSAQDAAATESRRQDIYQQKVTAAMSHSNGQLVRREIREFNAVPQMDSTDKQRTSFSGLYRQGKTPVSYTAPDAADKGDKGDLEEIHQLVQDLVNAKNTRDGPHPNTLPL
;
A
#
# COMPACT_ATOMS: atom_id res chain seq x y z
N MET A 1 -36.80 22.29 -27.48
CA MET A 1 -37.11 21.63 -26.20
C MET A 1 -36.20 20.44 -25.86
N VAL A 2 -35.81 19.58 -26.81
CA VAL A 2 -35.05 18.32 -26.52
C VAL A 2 -33.65 18.55 -25.89
N ARG A 3 -32.94 19.62 -26.26
CA ARG A 3 -31.59 19.93 -25.70
C ARG A 3 -31.59 20.29 -24.22
N PHE A 4 -32.67 20.90 -23.70
CA PHE A 4 -32.77 21.26 -22.28
C PHE A 4 -32.98 20.04 -21.38
N LEU A 5 -33.73 19.04 -21.87
CA LEU A 5 -34.01 17.81 -21.13
C LEU A 5 -32.74 16.94 -20.97
N ALA A 6 -31.90 16.86 -22.01
CA ALA A 6 -30.64 16.11 -21.96
C ALA A 6 -29.63 16.70 -20.97
N VAL A 7 -29.53 18.04 -20.91
CA VAL A 7 -28.65 18.73 -19.94
C VAL A 7 -29.14 18.53 -18.52
N LEU A 8 -30.46 18.56 -18.29
CA LEU A 8 -31.04 18.35 -16.96
C LEU A 8 -30.80 16.91 -16.45
N ILE A 9 -30.92 15.91 -17.33
CA ILE A 9 -30.63 14.49 -17.02
C ILE A 9 -29.14 14.31 -16.73
N ALA A 10 -28.26 14.90 -17.55
CA ALA A 10 -26.81 14.82 -17.31
C ALA A 10 -26.43 15.44 -15.96
N LEU A 11 -27.03 16.57 -15.58
CA LEU A 11 -26.79 17.22 -14.29
C LEU A 11 -27.27 16.36 -13.10
N THR A 12 -28.43 15.72 -13.23
CA THR A 12 -28.99 14.87 -12.16
C THR A 12 -28.17 13.58 -11.98
N VAL A 13 -27.70 13.00 -13.09
CA VAL A 13 -26.81 11.83 -13.03
C VAL A 13 -25.47 12.21 -12.41
N ALA A 14 -24.86 13.33 -12.83
CA ALA A 14 -23.60 13.81 -12.26
C ALA A 14 -23.71 14.07 -10.75
N ASN A 15 -24.80 14.72 -10.30
CA ASN A 15 -25.03 15.00 -8.89
C ASN A 15 -25.25 13.72 -8.05
N ARG A 16 -25.94 12.72 -8.60
CA ARG A 16 -26.09 11.42 -7.92
C ARG A 16 -24.76 10.69 -7.83
N LEU A 17 -23.97 10.71 -8.90
CA LEU A 17 -22.66 10.07 -8.93
C LEU A 17 -21.72 10.72 -7.90
N SER A 18 -21.67 12.06 -7.85
CA SER A 18 -20.87 12.79 -6.86
C SER A 18 -21.32 12.54 -5.43
N ALA A 19 -22.63 12.40 -5.18
CA ALA A 19 -23.15 12.09 -3.85
C ALA A 19 -22.82 10.65 -3.41
N GLN A 20 -22.85 9.70 -4.35
CA GLN A 20 -22.44 8.32 -4.11
C GLN A 20 -20.93 8.21 -3.87
N ASP A 21 -20.12 8.93 -4.63
CA ASP A 21 -18.67 8.99 -4.43
C ASP A 21 -18.31 9.61 -3.07
N ALA A 22 -19.03 10.67 -2.67
CA ALA A 22 -18.87 11.28 -1.35
C ALA A 22 -19.22 10.29 -0.22
N ALA A 23 -20.35 9.57 -0.33
CA ALA A 23 -20.75 8.56 0.66
C ALA A 23 -19.79 7.37 0.72
N ALA A 24 -19.29 6.89 -0.43
CA ALA A 24 -18.30 5.81 -0.49
C ALA A 24 -16.93 6.27 0.05
N THR A 25 -16.58 7.55 -0.10
CA THR A 25 -15.38 8.14 0.50
C THR A 25 -15.53 8.26 2.01
N GLU A 26 -16.71 8.63 2.50
CA GLU A 26 -17.01 8.71 3.94
C GLU A 26 -17.03 7.31 4.60
N SER A 27 -17.61 6.30 3.95
CA SER A 27 -17.59 4.92 4.44
C SER A 27 -16.17 4.34 4.49
N ARG A 28 -15.32 4.66 3.49
CA ARG A 28 -13.90 4.24 3.48
C ARG A 28 -13.07 4.85 4.61
N ARG A 29 -13.46 5.98 5.19
CA ARG A 29 -12.79 6.55 6.38
C ARG A 29 -12.94 5.66 7.61
N GLN A 30 -13.94 4.78 7.66
CA GLN A 30 -14.26 3.99 8.84
C GLN A 30 -13.49 2.66 8.92
N ASP A 31 -12.93 2.19 7.80
CA ASP A 31 -12.27 0.89 7.73
C ASP A 31 -10.75 1.01 7.86
N ILE A 32 -10.27 0.97 9.11
CA ILE A 32 -8.85 0.71 9.40
C ILE A 32 -8.54 -0.70 8.89
N TYR A 33 -7.55 -0.82 7.99
CA TYR A 33 -7.14 -2.12 7.47
C TYR A 33 -5.67 -2.41 7.78
N GLN A 34 -5.34 -3.70 7.85
CA GLN A 34 -3.96 -4.14 7.95
C GLN A 34 -3.38 -4.40 6.56
N GLN A 35 -2.28 -3.71 6.25
CA GLN A 35 -1.50 -3.93 5.04
C GLN A 35 -0.25 -4.75 5.39
N LYS A 36 -0.11 -5.93 4.78
CA LYS A 36 1.10 -6.77 4.88
C LYS A 36 1.90 -6.70 3.58
N VAL A 37 3.16 -6.30 3.69
CA VAL A 37 4.10 -6.21 2.57
C VAL A 37 5.23 -7.20 2.77
N THR A 38 5.40 -8.10 1.82
CA THR A 38 6.55 -9.02 1.78
C THR A 38 7.40 -8.69 0.57
N ALA A 39 8.66 -8.33 0.81
CA ALA A 39 9.66 -8.11 -0.23
C ALA A 39 10.74 -9.18 -0.09
N ALA A 40 11.23 -9.69 -1.21
CA ALA A 40 12.30 -10.67 -1.25
C ALA A 40 13.22 -10.39 -2.44
N MET A 41 14.51 -10.51 -2.22
CA MET A 41 15.55 -10.36 -3.21
C MET A 41 16.35 -11.66 -3.33
N SER A 42 16.58 -12.05 -4.57
CA SER A 42 17.43 -13.18 -4.92
C SER A 42 18.45 -12.74 -5.96
N HIS A 43 19.68 -13.23 -5.84
CA HIS A 43 20.67 -13.08 -6.89
C HIS A 43 20.29 -13.90 -8.14
N SER A 44 21.00 -13.65 -9.24
CA SER A 44 20.80 -14.34 -10.54
C SER A 44 20.92 -15.87 -10.46
N ASN A 45 21.61 -16.39 -9.45
CA ASN A 45 21.73 -17.83 -9.17
C ASN A 45 20.54 -18.42 -8.38
N GLY A 46 19.49 -17.63 -8.12
CA GLY A 46 18.29 -18.04 -7.39
C GLY A 46 18.45 -18.06 -5.86
N GLN A 47 19.61 -17.66 -5.33
CA GLN A 47 19.84 -17.62 -3.89
C GLN A 47 19.14 -16.41 -3.27
N LEU A 48 18.26 -16.66 -2.30
CA LEU A 48 17.66 -15.61 -1.47
C LEU A 48 18.74 -14.91 -0.66
N VAL A 49 18.90 -13.61 -0.89
CA VAL A 49 19.87 -12.76 -0.20
C VAL A 49 19.24 -11.90 0.88
N ARG A 50 17.99 -11.48 0.67
CA ARG A 50 17.24 -10.69 1.65
C ARG A 50 15.75 -10.94 1.53
N ARG A 51 15.06 -10.94 2.66
CA ARG A 51 13.59 -10.97 2.76
C ARG A 51 13.15 -10.08 3.90
N GLU A 52 12.13 -9.29 3.66
CA GLU A 52 11.53 -8.42 4.68
C GLU A 52 10.01 -8.54 4.64
N ILE A 53 9.42 -8.57 5.83
CA ILE A 53 7.99 -8.57 6.05
C ILE A 53 7.70 -7.36 6.93
N ARG A 54 6.82 -6.48 6.43
CA ARG A 54 6.33 -5.30 7.13
C ARG A 54 4.82 -5.37 7.22
N GLU A 55 4.28 -5.04 8.38
CA GLU A 55 2.85 -4.91 8.58
C GLU A 55 2.54 -3.48 9.01
N PHE A 56 1.46 -2.93 8.47
CA PHE A 56 1.03 -1.56 8.71
C PHE A 56 -0.45 -1.54 9.05
N ASN A 57 -0.83 -0.71 10.01
CA ASN A 57 -2.20 -0.23 10.13
C ASN A 57 -2.34 0.96 9.19
N ALA A 58 -3.26 0.85 8.23
CA ALA A 58 -3.52 1.89 7.24
C ALA A 58 -4.87 2.54 7.53
N VAL A 59 -4.87 3.87 7.62
CA VAL A 59 -6.03 4.71 7.89
C VAL A 59 -6.22 5.65 6.70
N PRO A 60 -7.21 5.40 5.83
CA PRO A 60 -7.53 6.29 4.72
C PRO A 60 -7.90 7.69 5.22
N GLN A 61 -7.29 8.72 4.61
CA GLN A 61 -7.63 10.13 4.76
C GLN A 61 -8.27 10.66 3.48
N MET A 62 -8.59 11.97 3.43
CA MET A 62 -9.24 12.58 2.26
C MET A 62 -8.37 12.54 0.99
N ASP A 63 -7.06 12.69 1.14
CA ASP A 63 -6.07 12.84 0.05
C ASP A 63 -4.85 11.93 0.20
N SER A 64 -4.81 11.13 1.25
CA SER A 64 -3.66 10.34 1.66
C SER A 64 -4.09 9.09 2.44
N THR A 65 -3.16 8.20 2.72
CA THR A 65 -3.36 7.09 3.66
C THR A 65 -2.29 7.22 4.72
N ASP A 66 -2.69 7.37 5.98
CA ASP A 66 -1.75 7.29 7.08
C ASP A 66 -1.41 5.82 7.35
N LYS A 67 -0.12 5.47 7.40
CA LYS A 67 0.36 4.09 7.55
C LYS A 67 1.30 4.02 8.73
N GLN A 68 0.84 3.41 9.81
CA GLN A 68 1.68 3.13 10.96
C GLN A 68 2.20 1.70 10.91
N ARG A 69 3.53 1.52 10.86
CA ARG A 69 4.14 0.19 10.90
C ARG A 69 3.92 -0.46 12.27
N THR A 70 3.26 -1.61 12.28
CA THR A 70 2.98 -2.40 13.49
C THR A 70 3.98 -3.52 13.70
N SER A 71 4.52 -4.09 12.63
CA SER A 71 5.48 -5.20 12.70
C SER A 71 6.55 -5.08 11.62
N PHE A 72 7.74 -5.55 11.97
CA PHE A 72 8.87 -5.72 11.06
C PHE A 72 9.59 -7.02 11.38
N SER A 73 9.87 -7.81 10.35
CA SER A 73 10.84 -8.90 10.42
C SER A 73 11.65 -8.93 9.13
N GLY A 74 12.96 -9.04 9.27
CA GLY A 74 13.90 -9.12 8.19
C GLY A 74 14.78 -10.34 8.35
N LEU A 75 15.28 -10.83 7.22
CA LEU A 75 16.25 -11.89 7.12
C LEU A 75 17.19 -11.55 5.97
N TYR A 76 18.49 -11.57 6.22
CA TYR A 76 19.50 -11.43 5.19
C TYR A 76 20.46 -12.60 5.23
N ARG A 77 21.22 -12.80 4.17
CA ARG A 77 22.22 -13.86 4.09
C ARG A 77 23.61 -13.32 4.37
N GLN A 78 24.30 -13.90 5.35
CA GLN A 78 25.72 -13.68 5.61
C GLN A 78 26.48 -14.96 5.23
N GLY A 79 27.05 -14.99 4.03
CA GLY A 79 27.68 -16.18 3.46
C GLY A 79 26.67 -17.33 3.26
N LYS A 80 26.71 -18.36 4.10
CA LYS A 80 25.76 -19.48 4.06
C LYS A 80 24.68 -19.40 5.13
N THR A 81 24.77 -18.45 6.05
CA THR A 81 23.92 -18.37 7.24
C THR A 81 22.86 -17.30 7.05
N PRO A 82 21.58 -17.59 7.32
CA PRO A 82 20.57 -16.55 7.43
C PRO A 82 20.71 -15.82 8.77
N VAL A 83 20.65 -14.50 8.74
CA VAL A 83 20.69 -13.62 9.92
C VAL A 83 19.39 -12.83 9.98
N SER A 84 18.65 -13.01 11.06
CA SER A 84 17.36 -12.34 11.28
C SER A 84 17.54 -10.96 11.91
N TYR A 85 16.57 -10.08 11.68
CA TYR A 85 16.54 -8.76 12.27
C TYR A 85 15.15 -8.17 12.41
N THR A 86 15.00 -7.24 13.37
CA THR A 86 13.70 -6.70 13.79
C THR A 86 13.52 -5.22 13.53
N ALA A 87 14.56 -4.53 13.04
CA ALA A 87 14.49 -3.12 12.67
C ALA A 87 15.22 -2.87 11.33
N PRO A 88 14.66 -2.06 10.43
CA PRO A 88 15.26 -1.79 9.11
C PRO A 88 16.64 -1.12 9.21
N ASP A 89 16.89 -0.30 10.24
CA ASP A 89 18.08 0.57 10.31
C ASP A 89 19.17 0.08 11.29
N ALA A 90 19.08 -1.15 11.80
CA ALA A 90 20.08 -1.61 12.77
C ALA A 90 21.47 -1.79 12.12
N ALA A 91 22.53 -1.51 12.89
CA ALA A 91 23.89 -1.21 12.43
C ALA A 91 24.66 -2.31 11.68
N ASP A 92 24.14 -3.53 11.57
CA ASP A 92 24.80 -4.64 10.88
C ASP A 92 23.76 -5.53 10.19
N LYS A 93 23.65 -5.45 8.85
CA LYS A 93 22.57 -6.12 8.10
C LYS A 93 22.96 -6.70 6.76
N GLY A 94 24.21 -7.08 6.54
CA GLY A 94 24.65 -7.68 5.27
C GLY A 94 25.00 -6.65 4.20
N ASP A 95 24.85 -7.03 2.93
CA ASP A 95 25.21 -6.13 1.82
C ASP A 95 24.35 -4.87 1.83
N LYS A 96 25.01 -3.70 1.70
CA LYS A 96 24.36 -2.39 1.76
C LYS A 96 23.57 -2.07 0.49
N GLY A 97 24.02 -2.55 -0.67
CA GLY A 97 23.29 -2.40 -1.93
C GLY A 97 21.97 -3.15 -1.87
N ASP A 98 21.99 -4.41 -1.41
CA ASP A 98 20.77 -5.20 -1.21
C ASP A 98 19.77 -4.53 -0.24
N LEU A 99 20.30 -3.87 0.80
CA LEU A 99 19.45 -3.15 1.76
C LEU A 99 18.81 -1.91 1.12
N GLU A 100 19.59 -1.13 0.39
CA GLU A 100 19.12 0.07 -0.30
C GLU A 100 18.07 -0.27 -1.36
N GLU A 101 18.34 -1.30 -2.17
CA GLU A 101 17.42 -1.75 -3.22
C GLU A 101 16.08 -2.24 -2.66
N ILE A 102 16.09 -3.09 -1.62
CA ILE A 102 14.83 -3.57 -1.03
C ILE A 102 14.05 -2.43 -0.35
N HIS A 103 14.76 -1.47 0.26
CA HIS A 103 14.15 -0.30 0.88
C HIS A 103 13.47 0.59 -0.17
N GLN A 104 14.15 0.86 -1.28
CA GLN A 104 13.59 1.64 -2.37
C GLN A 104 12.36 0.94 -2.97
N LEU A 105 12.46 -0.37 -3.26
CA LEU A 105 11.34 -1.17 -3.75
C LEU A 105 10.12 -1.10 -2.83
N VAL A 106 10.33 -1.26 -1.52
CA VAL A 106 9.24 -1.22 -0.54
C VAL A 106 8.68 0.19 -0.42
N GLN A 107 9.51 1.22 -0.47
CA GLN A 107 9.07 2.61 -0.44
C GLN A 107 8.16 2.91 -1.65
N ASP A 108 8.54 2.43 -2.82
CA ASP A 108 7.75 2.59 -4.05
C ASP A 108 6.44 1.81 -3.98
N LEU A 109 6.42 0.61 -3.39
CA LEU A 109 5.20 -0.19 -3.22
C LEU A 109 4.25 0.37 -2.16
N VAL A 110 4.77 0.87 -1.04
CA VAL A 110 3.96 1.33 0.09
C VAL A 110 3.43 2.75 -0.15
N ASN A 111 4.22 3.62 -0.78
CA ASN A 111 3.94 5.04 -0.90
C ASN A 111 3.69 5.50 -2.36
N ALA A 112 3.29 4.58 -3.24
CA ALA A 112 2.93 4.93 -4.61
C ALA A 112 1.76 5.94 -4.62
N LYS A 113 2.06 7.19 -5.01
CA LYS A 113 1.10 8.30 -5.00
C LYS A 113 -0.15 8.09 -5.86
N ASN A 114 -0.05 7.22 -6.87
CA ASN A 114 -1.12 6.94 -7.82
C ASN A 114 -1.83 5.60 -7.55
N THR A 115 -1.51 4.90 -6.46
CA THR A 115 -2.20 3.66 -6.12
C THR A 115 -3.35 3.96 -5.20
N ARG A 116 -4.55 3.50 -5.57
CA ARG A 116 -5.70 3.56 -4.68
C ARG A 116 -5.52 2.52 -3.58
N ASP A 117 -5.24 3.01 -2.39
CA ASP A 117 -5.18 2.21 -1.16
C ASP A 117 -6.59 1.77 -0.73
N GLY A 118 -6.72 0.52 -0.26
CA GLY A 118 -7.97 -0.05 0.25
C GLY A 118 -8.84 -0.82 -0.77
N PRO A 119 -9.86 -1.54 -0.28
CA PRO A 119 -10.77 -2.33 -1.12
C PRO A 119 -11.51 -1.46 -2.14
N HIS A 120 -11.91 -2.05 -3.26
CA HIS A 120 -12.77 -1.39 -4.23
C HIS A 120 -14.12 -1.02 -3.57
N PRO A 121 -14.74 0.13 -3.93
CA PRO A 121 -16.09 0.47 -3.48
C PRO A 121 -17.16 -0.60 -3.74
N ASN A 122 -16.86 -1.61 -4.57
CA ASN A 122 -17.77 -2.71 -4.92
C ASN A 122 -17.34 -4.05 -4.30
N THR A 123 -16.27 -4.08 -3.50
CA THR A 123 -15.81 -5.32 -2.82
C THR A 123 -16.36 -5.48 -1.41
N LEU A 124 -16.95 -4.43 -0.83
CA LEU A 124 -17.66 -4.53 0.45
C LEU A 124 -19.17 -4.45 0.17
N PRO A 125 -19.96 -5.43 0.64
CA PRO A 125 -21.42 -5.31 0.58
C PRO A 125 -21.85 -4.16 1.50
N LEU A 126 -22.69 -3.26 0.96
CA LEU A 126 -23.39 -2.23 1.72
C LEU A 126 -24.39 -2.85 2.72
#